data_AF-W2SR99-F1
#
_entry.id   AF-W2SR99-F1
#
_cell.length_a   1.000
_cell.length_b   1.000
_cell.length_c   1.000
_cell.angle_alpha   90.00
_cell.angle_beta   90.00
_cell.angle_gamma   90.00
#
_symmetry.space_group_name_H-M   'P 1'
#
loop_
_entity.id
_entity.type
_entity.pdbx_description
1 polymer ?
#
loop_
_entity_poly.entity_id
_entity_poly.type
_entity_poly.pdbx_seq_one_letter_code
_entity_poly.pdbx_strand_id
1 'polypeptide(L)'
;MLVAQIMIPNYTIRRFGPGENGEGVYLEGEEKRTGEEQVKKYFMNVLASDKISLDRSIPDSRSRACLALSYPKSLPTASVVIIFTDEFLSALLRTVHSVVNRTPPHLLKEIILVDDDSNRVELKEALDNHLKRFGSLVTLIRSTERLGLIRAKLRGAREATGDVLVFLDSHCEANAGW
;
A
#
# COMPACT_ATOMS: atom_id res chain seq x y z
N MET A 1 -14.22 -24.14 -0.11
CA MET A 1 -13.83 -22.88 0.57
C MET A 1 -14.26 -21.73 -0.32
N LEU A 2 -15.16 -20.86 0.14
CA LEU A 2 -15.41 -19.60 -0.56
C LEU A 2 -14.11 -18.77 -0.50
N VAL A 3 -13.53 -18.47 -1.66
CA VAL A 3 -12.49 -17.44 -1.75
C VAL A 3 -13.20 -16.13 -1.43
N ALA A 4 -12.81 -15.43 -0.37
CA ALA A 4 -13.33 -14.09 -0.11
C ALA A 4 -13.02 -13.22 -1.34
N GLN A 5 -14.07 -12.72 -1.99
CA GLN A 5 -13.90 -11.89 -3.18
C GLN A 5 -13.29 -10.56 -2.74
N ILE A 6 -12.12 -10.21 -3.29
CA ILE A 6 -11.49 -8.91 -3.07
C ILE A 6 -12.44 -7.83 -3.58
N MET A 7 -12.95 -7.01 -2.67
CA MET A 7 -13.84 -5.90 -3.01
C MET A 7 -13.02 -4.67 -3.35
N ILE A 8 -12.97 -4.33 -4.64
CA ILE A 8 -12.36 -3.09 -5.13
C ILE A 8 -13.45 -1.99 -5.15
N PRO A 9 -13.22 -0.83 -4.53
CA PRO A 9 -14.16 0.30 -4.60
C PRO A 9 -14.42 0.75 -6.03
N ASN A 10 -15.65 1.16 -6.33
CA ASN A 10 -15.93 1.84 -7.59
C ASN A 10 -15.46 3.31 -7.51
N TYR A 11 -14.28 3.58 -8.03
CA TYR A 11 -13.67 4.92 -8.04
C TYR A 11 -14.36 5.92 -8.98
N THR A 12 -15.34 5.51 -9.80
CA THR A 12 -16.16 6.46 -10.58
C THR A 12 -17.23 7.14 -9.72
N ILE A 13 -17.50 6.64 -8.52
CA ILE A 13 -18.47 7.20 -7.59
C ILE A 13 -17.74 8.19 -6.67
N ARG A 14 -18.29 9.41 -6.56
CA ARG A 14 -17.75 10.43 -5.65
C ARG A 14 -17.84 9.95 -4.21
N ARG A 15 -16.72 10.05 -3.48
CA ARG A 15 -16.59 9.72 -2.06
C ARG A 15 -16.26 10.97 -1.27
N PHE A 16 -16.54 10.91 0.03
CA PHE A 16 -16.33 12.01 0.96
C PHE A 16 -15.67 11.48 2.22
N GLY A 17 -14.79 12.28 2.80
CA GLY A 17 -14.04 11.93 4.01
C GLY A 17 -12.69 12.64 4.03
N PRO A 18 -11.96 12.56 5.16
CA PRO A 18 -10.62 13.13 5.27
C PRO A 18 -9.69 12.60 4.18
N GLY A 19 -9.06 13.51 3.45
CA GLY A 19 -8.04 13.17 2.44
C GLY A 19 -8.54 12.47 1.18
N GLU A 20 -9.86 12.34 1.00
CA GLU A 20 -10.43 11.88 -0.27
C GLU A 20 -10.05 12.82 -1.41
N ASN A 21 -9.83 12.26 -2.59
CA ASN A 21 -9.28 12.96 -3.76
C ASN A 21 -7.92 13.64 -3.49
N GLY A 22 -7.14 13.13 -2.53
CA GLY A 22 -5.83 13.69 -2.18
C GLY A 22 -5.88 15.07 -1.50
N GLU A 23 -7.05 15.49 -1.03
CA GLU A 23 -7.22 16.78 -0.34
C GLU A 23 -6.46 16.83 1.00
N GLY A 24 -6.20 18.06 1.47
CA GLY A 24 -5.56 18.28 2.76
C GLY A 24 -6.40 17.78 3.93
N VAL A 25 -5.77 17.14 4.90
CA VAL A 25 -6.39 16.80 6.20
C VAL A 25 -5.93 17.81 7.23
N TYR A 26 -6.88 18.55 7.80
CA TYR A 26 -6.63 19.57 8.81
C TYR A 26 -7.11 19.05 10.16
N LEU A 27 -6.18 18.93 11.10
CA LEU A 27 -6.46 18.58 12.49
C LEU A 27 -6.66 19.85 13.32
N GLU A 28 -7.52 19.78 14.33
CA GLU A 28 -7.86 20.90 15.23
C GLU A 28 -7.67 20.51 16.69
N GLY A 29 -7.55 21.50 17.57
CA GLY A 29 -7.43 21.31 19.03
C GLY A 29 -6.32 20.33 19.44
N GLU A 30 -6.67 19.35 20.26
CA GLU A 30 -5.77 18.31 20.77
C GLU A 30 -5.20 17.40 19.67
N GLU A 31 -5.98 17.13 18.63
CA GLU A 31 -5.51 16.32 17.50
C GLU A 31 -4.42 17.05 16.73
N LYS A 32 -4.53 18.37 16.57
CA LYS A 32 -3.48 19.20 15.96
C LYS A 32 -2.17 19.10 16.74
N ARG A 33 -2.24 19.28 18.07
CA ARG A 33 -1.07 19.18 18.95
C ARG A 33 -0.41 17.80 18.83
N THR A 34 -1.22 16.74 18.89
CA THR A 34 -0.75 15.35 18.75
C THR A 34 -0.10 15.11 17.39
N GLY A 35 -0.71 15.58 16.30
CA GLY A 35 -0.18 15.45 14.95
C GLY A 35 1.15 16.19 14.77
N GLU A 36 1.27 17.41 15.31
CA GLU A 36 2.52 18.19 15.29
C GLU A 36 3.65 17.50 16.07
N GLU A 37 3.35 16.87 17.20
CA GLU A 37 4.32 16.06 17.96
C GLU A 37 4.74 14.80 17.19
N GLN A 38 3.80 14.13 16.52
CA GLN A 38 4.10 12.98 15.67
C GLN A 38 4.97 13.36 14.47
N VAL A 39 4.72 14.50 13.82
CA VAL A 39 5.59 14.99 12.73
C VAL A 39 7.01 15.22 13.24
N LYS A 40 7.18 15.83 14.42
CA LYS A 40 8.52 16.04 15.00
C LYS A 40 9.24 14.73 15.32
N LYS A 41 8.50 13.73 15.81
CA LYS A 41 9.08 12.45 16.26
C LYS A 41 9.33 11.46 15.13
N TYR A 42 8.42 11.41 14.16
CA TYR A 42 8.34 10.35 13.15
C TYR A 42 8.40 10.87 11.71
N PHE A 43 8.47 12.19 11.51
CA PHE A 43 8.42 12.83 10.19
C PHE A 43 7.13 12.55 9.40
N MET A 44 6.08 12.11 10.09
CA MET A 44 4.77 11.81 9.52
C MET A 44 3.66 12.21 10.51
N ASN A 45 2.57 12.77 9.98
CA ASN A 45 1.35 12.98 10.76
C ASN A 45 0.50 11.69 10.73
N VAL A 46 0.80 10.78 11.66
CA VAL A 46 0.18 9.45 11.74
C VAL A 46 -1.32 9.57 12.01
N LEU A 47 -1.72 10.47 12.91
CA LEU A 47 -3.13 10.70 13.26
C LEU A 47 -3.94 11.16 12.04
N ALA A 48 -3.38 12.02 11.20
CA ALA A 48 -4.01 12.38 9.93
C ALA A 48 -4.09 11.17 8.99
N SER A 49 -3.02 10.38 8.86
CA SER A 49 -3.03 9.15 8.05
C SER A 49 -4.12 8.18 8.51
N ASP A 50 -4.24 7.93 9.81
CA ASP A 50 -5.21 6.98 10.37
C ASP A 50 -6.67 7.40 10.11
N LYS A 51 -6.94 8.71 9.94
CA LYS A 51 -8.26 9.24 9.57
C LYS A 51 -8.59 9.12 8.09
N ILE A 52 -7.58 8.94 7.23
CA ILE A 52 -7.76 8.81 5.78
C ILE A 52 -8.15 7.36 5.47
N SER A 53 -9.14 7.17 4.60
CA SER A 53 -9.53 5.86 4.07
C SER A 53 -8.36 5.12 3.41
N LEU A 54 -8.17 3.83 3.72
CA LEU A 54 -7.20 2.96 3.03
C LEU A 54 -7.50 2.86 1.52
N ASP A 55 -8.75 3.08 1.16
CA ASP A 55 -9.28 2.99 -0.20
C ASP A 55 -9.50 4.37 -0.84
N ARG A 56 -8.93 5.46 -0.29
CA ARG A 56 -9.23 6.82 -0.76
C ARG A 56 -9.02 7.01 -2.26
N SER A 57 -9.84 7.86 -2.88
CA SER A 57 -9.55 8.38 -4.21
C SER A 57 -8.35 9.34 -4.16
N ILE A 58 -7.59 9.41 -5.25
CA ILE A 58 -6.53 10.40 -5.46
C ILE A 58 -6.68 11.00 -6.87
N PRO A 59 -6.18 12.22 -7.12
CA PRO A 59 -6.27 12.84 -8.44
C PRO A 59 -5.46 12.03 -9.45
N ASP A 60 -6.01 11.87 -10.66
CA ASP A 60 -5.24 11.40 -11.80
C ASP A 60 -4.27 12.49 -12.23
N SER A 61 -3.01 12.34 -11.83
CA SER A 61 -1.96 13.33 -12.09
C SER A 61 -1.29 13.18 -13.46
N ARG A 62 -1.80 12.28 -14.31
CA ARG A 62 -1.23 12.01 -15.63
C ARG A 62 -1.49 13.16 -16.60
N SER A 63 -0.52 13.41 -17.48
CA SER A 63 -0.70 14.36 -18.58
C SER A 63 -1.70 13.82 -19.63
N ARG A 64 -2.26 14.72 -20.45
CA ARG A 64 -3.11 14.31 -21.59
C ARG A 64 -2.40 13.35 -22.54
N ALA A 65 -1.09 13.48 -22.71
CA ALA A 65 -0.30 12.56 -23.54
C ALA A 65 -0.30 11.14 -22.97
N CYS A 66 -0.13 10.99 -21.65
CA CYS A 66 -0.19 9.69 -20.98
C CYS A 66 -1.57 9.04 -21.12
N LEU A 67 -2.65 9.82 -21.01
CA LEU A 67 -4.03 9.35 -21.16
C LEU A 67 -4.36 8.88 -22.59
N ALA A 68 -3.65 9.40 -23.60
CA ALA A 68 -3.83 9.03 -24.99
C ALA A 68 -3.07 7.76 -25.40
N LEU A 69 -2.19 7.24 -24.54
CA LEU A 69 -1.43 6.02 -24.82
C LEU A 69 -2.33 4.78 -24.76
N SER A 70 -2.08 3.85 -25.68
CA SER A 70 -2.70 2.53 -25.67
C SER A 70 -1.62 1.47 -25.57
N TYR A 71 -1.82 0.49 -24.70
CA TYR A 71 -0.89 -0.60 -24.46
C TYR A 71 -1.50 -1.93 -24.92
N PRO A 72 -0.67 -2.90 -25.33
CA PRO A 72 -1.13 -4.26 -25.54
C PRO A 72 -1.82 -4.79 -24.28
N LYS A 73 -2.88 -5.60 -24.43
CA LYS A 73 -3.56 -6.22 -23.29
C LYS A 73 -2.70 -7.29 -22.61
N SER A 74 -1.86 -7.96 -23.40
CA SER A 74 -0.92 -8.99 -22.95
C SER A 74 0.39 -8.32 -22.56
N LEU A 75 0.51 -7.99 -21.27
CA LEU A 75 1.75 -7.51 -20.66
C LEU A 75 2.26 -8.59 -19.68
N PRO A 76 3.55 -8.55 -19.32
CA PRO A 76 4.11 -9.44 -18.30
C PRO A 76 3.39 -9.26 -16.96
N THR A 77 3.23 -10.36 -16.23
CA THR A 77 2.72 -10.32 -14.86
C THR A 77 3.78 -9.76 -13.92
N ALA A 78 3.36 -9.04 -12.88
CA ALA A 78 4.24 -8.39 -11.92
C ALA A 78 4.06 -8.95 -10.51
N SER A 79 5.18 -9.28 -9.86
CA SER A 79 5.23 -9.43 -8.40
C SER A 79 5.65 -8.09 -7.78
N VAL A 80 4.79 -7.53 -6.94
CA VAL A 80 5.07 -6.27 -6.24
C VAL A 80 5.69 -6.57 -4.89
N VAL A 81 6.93 -6.14 -4.66
CA VAL A 81 7.67 -6.36 -3.41
C VAL A 81 7.68 -5.07 -2.60
N ILE A 82 7.13 -5.13 -1.38
CA ILE A 82 7.08 -4.01 -0.44
C ILE A 82 7.82 -4.43 0.82
N ILE A 83 8.81 -3.64 1.21
CA ILE A 83 9.61 -3.89 2.41
C ILE A 83 9.26 -2.85 3.44
N PHE A 84 9.15 -3.28 4.69
CA PHE A 84 8.89 -2.37 5.78
C PHE A 84 9.64 -2.78 7.04
N THR A 85 10.00 -1.79 7.86
CA THR A 85 10.34 -2.00 9.26
C THR A 85 9.71 -0.89 10.08
N ASP A 86 8.95 -1.27 11.11
CA ASP A 86 8.31 -0.33 12.03
C ASP A 86 7.48 0.78 11.33
N GLU A 87 6.90 0.44 10.18
CA GLU A 87 6.00 1.31 9.43
C GLU A 87 4.68 1.56 10.18
N PHE A 88 4.04 2.69 9.89
CA PHE A 88 2.69 2.95 10.38
C PHE A 88 1.67 2.11 9.62
N LEU A 89 0.82 1.38 10.36
CA LEU A 89 -0.12 0.42 9.79
C LEU A 89 -1.02 1.04 8.70
N SER A 90 -1.51 2.26 8.92
CA SER A 90 -2.35 2.96 7.94
C SER A 90 -1.60 3.30 6.65
N ALA A 91 -0.31 3.62 6.72
CA ALA A 91 0.52 3.88 5.55
C ALA A 91 0.75 2.59 4.74
N LEU A 92 1.23 1.54 5.43
CA LEU A 92 1.50 0.22 4.83
C LEU A 92 0.26 -0.35 4.14
N LEU A 93 -0.87 -0.37 4.86
CA LEU A 93 -2.09 -0.93 4.31
C LEU A 93 -2.62 -0.08 3.14
N ARG A 94 -2.49 1.24 3.17
CA ARG A 94 -2.91 2.09 2.05
C ARG A 94 -2.06 1.85 0.80
N THR A 95 -0.76 1.55 0.96
CA THR A 95 0.08 1.09 -0.16
C THR A 95 -0.45 -0.21 -0.75
N VAL A 96 -0.66 -1.24 0.08
CA VAL A 96 -1.20 -2.54 -0.36
C VAL A 96 -2.55 -2.37 -1.07
N HIS A 97 -3.48 -1.63 -0.45
CA HIS A 97 -4.78 -1.35 -1.03
C HIS A 97 -4.65 -0.64 -2.38
N SER A 98 -3.81 0.39 -2.49
CA SER A 98 -3.65 1.14 -3.73
C SER A 98 -3.16 0.26 -4.90
N VAL A 99 -2.22 -0.66 -4.62
CA VAL A 99 -1.72 -1.63 -5.61
C VAL A 99 -2.84 -2.58 -6.05
N VAL A 100 -3.53 -3.21 -5.09
CA VAL A 100 -4.64 -4.13 -5.39
C VAL A 100 -5.75 -3.43 -6.19
N ASN A 101 -6.09 -2.21 -5.80
CA ASN A 101 -7.24 -1.49 -6.34
C ASN A 101 -6.98 -0.87 -7.72
N ARG A 102 -5.73 -0.60 -8.09
CA ARG A 102 -5.37 0.16 -9.30
C ARG A 102 -4.52 -0.61 -10.31
N THR A 103 -4.18 -1.86 -10.02
CA THR A 103 -3.53 -2.75 -10.98
C THR A 103 -4.56 -3.66 -11.66
N PRO A 104 -4.55 -3.78 -13.00
CA PRO A 104 -5.39 -4.76 -13.68
C PRO A 104 -5.20 -6.18 -13.11
N PRO A 105 -6.25 -6.91 -12.74
CA PRO A 105 -6.12 -8.19 -12.02
C PRO A 105 -5.29 -9.25 -12.75
N HIS A 106 -5.26 -9.24 -14.08
CA HIS A 106 -4.49 -10.18 -14.88
C HIS A 106 -2.99 -9.85 -14.92
N LEU A 107 -2.58 -8.66 -14.47
CA LEU A 107 -1.18 -8.25 -14.40
C LEU A 107 -0.60 -8.38 -13.01
N LEU A 108 -1.42 -8.29 -11.95
CA LEU A 108 -0.94 -8.43 -10.57
C LEU A 108 -0.84 -9.91 -10.20
N LYS A 109 0.38 -10.46 -10.25
CA LYS A 109 0.64 -11.86 -9.88
C LYS A 109 0.45 -12.06 -8.38
N GLU A 110 1.10 -11.21 -7.60
CA GLU A 110 1.15 -11.25 -6.14
C GLU A 110 1.75 -9.96 -5.57
N ILE A 111 1.48 -9.71 -4.29
CA ILE A 111 2.18 -8.72 -3.47
C ILE A 111 2.94 -9.46 -2.39
N ILE A 112 4.24 -9.21 -2.29
CA ILE A 112 5.12 -9.79 -1.29
C ILE A 112 5.50 -8.71 -0.31
N LEU A 113 5.00 -8.84 0.91
CA LEU A 113 5.35 -7.99 2.04
C LEU A 113 6.52 -8.61 2.80
N VAL A 114 7.60 -7.86 2.96
CA VAL A 114 8.77 -8.29 3.74
C VAL A 114 8.86 -7.44 5.00
N ASP A 115 8.46 -8.02 6.13
CA ASP A 115 8.71 -7.46 7.47
C ASP A 115 10.19 -7.68 7.82
N ASP A 116 10.97 -6.62 7.73
CA ASP A 116 12.39 -6.60 8.10
C ASP A 116 12.55 -6.30 9.59
N ASP A 117 12.04 -7.22 10.42
CA ASP A 117 12.19 -7.25 11.89
C ASP A 117 11.55 -6.06 12.64
N SER A 118 10.26 -5.81 12.38
CA SER A 118 9.49 -4.76 13.07
C SER A 118 9.15 -5.12 14.52
N ASN A 119 9.13 -4.13 15.40
CA ASN A 119 8.74 -4.22 16.81
C ASN A 119 7.30 -3.74 17.10
N ARG A 120 6.70 -2.92 16.22
CA ARG A 120 5.33 -2.42 16.43
C ARG A 120 4.32 -3.55 16.56
N VAL A 121 3.49 -3.46 17.60
CA VAL A 121 2.46 -4.46 17.93
C VAL A 121 1.40 -4.54 16.83
N GLU A 122 1.05 -3.40 16.23
CA GLU A 122 0.07 -3.27 15.16
C GLU A 122 0.51 -4.00 13.88
N LEU A 123 1.82 -4.22 13.69
CA LEU A 123 2.37 -4.97 12.55
C LEU A 123 2.39 -6.49 12.79
N LYS A 124 1.86 -6.97 13.91
CA LYS A 124 1.73 -8.40 14.25
C LYS A 124 0.33 -8.88 13.91
N GLU A 125 -0.47 -9.23 14.90
CA GLU A 125 -1.79 -9.84 14.71
C GLU A 125 -2.75 -8.95 13.90
N ALA A 126 -2.73 -7.63 14.11
CA ALA A 126 -3.63 -6.71 13.39
C ALA A 126 -3.34 -6.70 11.88
N LEU A 127 -2.07 -6.67 11.48
CA LEU A 127 -1.66 -6.82 10.08
C LEU A 127 -2.06 -8.19 9.53
N ASP A 128 -1.72 -9.27 10.22
CA ASP A 128 -2.04 -10.65 9.78
C ASP A 128 -3.54 -10.83 9.54
N ASN A 129 -4.37 -10.31 10.44
CA ASN A 129 -5.82 -10.37 10.33
C ASN A 129 -6.35 -9.53 9.17
N HIS A 130 -5.80 -8.34 8.94
CA HIS A 130 -6.21 -7.50 7.82
C HIS A 130 -5.87 -8.14 6.47
N LEU A 131 -4.70 -8.76 6.35
CA LEU A 131 -4.23 -9.35 5.09
C LEU A 131 -5.08 -10.54 4.62
N LYS A 132 -5.77 -11.25 5.52
CA LYS A 132 -6.68 -12.37 5.18
C LYS A 132 -7.71 -11.99 4.12
N ARG A 133 -8.12 -10.71 4.05
CA ARG A 133 -9.08 -10.21 3.07
C ARG A 133 -8.59 -10.30 1.62
N PHE A 134 -7.27 -10.37 1.41
CA PHE A 134 -6.66 -10.48 0.09
C PHE A 134 -6.40 -11.94 -0.32
N GLY A 135 -6.80 -12.91 0.52
CA GLY A 135 -6.60 -14.33 0.23
C GLY A 135 -5.13 -14.64 -0.04
N SER A 136 -4.85 -15.33 -1.15
CA SER A 136 -3.50 -15.69 -1.58
C SER A 136 -2.79 -14.61 -2.40
N LEU A 137 -3.42 -13.44 -2.64
CA LEU A 137 -2.81 -12.38 -3.45
C LEU A 137 -1.67 -11.68 -2.71
N VAL A 138 -1.74 -11.62 -1.37
CA VAL A 138 -0.73 -10.94 -0.54
C VAL A 138 -0.06 -11.95 0.37
N THR A 139 1.25 -12.09 0.26
CA THR A 139 2.08 -12.97 1.09
C THR A 139 2.93 -12.11 2.02
N LEU A 140 2.91 -12.42 3.33
CA LEU A 140 3.75 -11.78 4.32
C LEU A 140 4.91 -12.68 4.73
N ILE A 141 6.14 -12.17 4.58
CA ILE A 141 7.38 -12.82 4.98
C ILE A 141 7.94 -12.05 6.17
N ARG A 142 8.18 -12.74 7.30
CA ARG A 142 8.80 -12.15 8.48
C ARG A 142 10.26 -12.56 8.59
N SER A 143 11.13 -11.57 8.75
CA SER A 143 12.54 -11.79 9.09
C SER A 143 12.69 -11.98 10.59
N THR A 144 13.61 -12.84 10.99
CA THR A 144 13.95 -13.11 12.41
C THR A 144 15.03 -12.17 12.94
N GLU A 145 15.62 -11.36 12.06
CA GLU A 145 16.62 -10.35 12.36
C GLU A 145 16.53 -9.22 11.32
N ARG A 146 17.02 -8.04 11.68
CA ARG A 146 17.14 -6.89 10.78
C ARG A 146 18.17 -7.17 9.66
N LEU A 147 17.68 -7.39 8.45
CA LEU A 147 18.51 -7.63 7.25
C LEU A 147 18.98 -6.32 6.60
N GLY A 148 18.17 -5.26 6.73
CA GLY A 148 18.36 -4.01 6.02
C GLY A 148 17.84 -4.05 4.57
N LEU A 149 17.57 -2.87 4.01
CA LEU A 149 16.80 -2.69 2.77
C LEU A 149 17.26 -3.57 1.59
N ILE A 150 18.57 -3.64 1.32
CA ILE A 150 19.11 -4.38 0.17
C ILE A 150 18.84 -5.88 0.31
N ARG A 151 19.12 -6.46 1.49
CA ARG A 151 18.93 -7.89 1.73
C ARG A 151 17.44 -8.24 1.82
N ALA A 152 16.63 -7.35 2.37
CA ALA A 152 15.17 -7.49 2.35
C ALA A 152 14.60 -7.47 0.92
N LYS A 153 15.11 -6.61 0.01
CA LYS A 153 14.79 -6.64 -1.42
C LYS A 153 15.11 -7.97 -2.05
N LEU A 154 16.32 -8.48 -1.81
CA LEU A 154 16.74 -9.79 -2.33
C LEU A 154 15.89 -10.93 -1.76
N ARG A 155 15.48 -10.85 -0.48
CA ARG A 155 14.59 -11.84 0.14
C ARG A 155 13.23 -11.87 -0.55
N GLY A 156 12.58 -10.72 -0.73
CA GLY A 156 11.29 -10.65 -1.43
C GLY A 156 11.40 -11.08 -2.90
N ALA A 157 12.47 -10.68 -3.59
CA ALA A 157 12.70 -11.05 -4.99
C ALA A 157 12.87 -12.56 -5.21
N ARG A 158 13.40 -13.31 -4.23
CA ARG A 158 13.56 -14.77 -4.33
C ARG A 158 12.24 -15.53 -4.24
N GLU A 159 11.25 -14.96 -3.57
CA GLU A 159 9.92 -15.57 -3.42
C GLU A 159 8.97 -15.20 -4.58
N ALA A 160 9.35 -14.22 -5.41
CA ALA A 160 8.54 -13.73 -6.50
C ALA A 160 8.45 -14.71 -7.68
N THR A 161 7.24 -14.82 -8.24
CA THR A 161 6.90 -15.74 -9.33
C THR A 161 6.36 -15.04 -10.57
N GLY A 162 6.23 -13.71 -10.55
CA GLY A 162 5.83 -12.90 -11.70
C GLY A 162 6.97 -12.75 -12.71
N ASP A 163 6.60 -12.39 -13.94
CA ASP A 163 7.56 -12.19 -15.03
C ASP A 163 8.48 -10.99 -14.78
N VAL A 164 8.00 -9.99 -14.03
CA VAL A 164 8.76 -8.80 -13.63
C VAL A 164 8.62 -8.50 -12.13
N LEU A 165 9.61 -7.78 -11.59
CA LEU A 165 9.60 -7.27 -10.23
C LEU A 165 9.31 -5.78 -10.20
N VAL A 166 8.42 -5.39 -9.30
CA VAL A 166 8.13 -3.99 -8.99
C VAL A 166 8.39 -3.76 -7.50
N PHE A 167 9.32 -2.88 -7.16
CA PHE A 167 9.60 -2.53 -5.78
C PHE A 167 8.89 -1.22 -5.43
N LEU A 168 8.17 -1.22 -4.30
CA LEU A 168 7.57 -0.02 -3.73
C LEU A 168 8.00 0.14 -2.28
N ASP A 169 8.13 1.40 -1.85
CA ASP A 169 8.24 1.71 -0.43
C ASP A 169 6.89 1.50 0.26
N SER A 170 6.90 1.27 1.58
CA SER A 170 5.74 0.92 2.40
C SER A 170 4.78 2.07 2.70
N HIS A 171 4.97 3.23 2.07
CA HIS A 171 4.17 4.44 2.27
C HIS A 171 3.92 5.15 0.92
N CYS A 172 3.69 4.36 -0.13
CA CYS A 172 3.28 4.84 -1.45
C CYS A 172 1.76 4.72 -1.65
N GLU A 173 1.23 5.46 -2.61
CA GLU A 173 -0.11 5.22 -3.18
C GLU A 173 0.00 5.18 -4.70
N ALA A 174 -0.31 4.03 -5.29
CA ALA A 174 -0.34 3.87 -6.75
C ALA A 174 -1.40 4.79 -7.36
N ASN A 175 -1.07 5.47 -8.45
CA ASN A 175 -2.01 6.29 -9.23
C ASN A 175 -2.72 5.45 -10.31
N ALA A 176 -3.69 6.04 -11.00
CA ALA A 176 -4.40 5.41 -12.10
C ALA A 176 -3.44 5.09 -13.26
N GLY A 177 -3.42 3.83 -13.71
CA GLY A 177 -2.59 3.38 -14.83
C GLY A 177 -1.09 3.60 -14.63
N TRP A 178 -0.63 3.42 -13.39
CA TRP A 178 0.78 3.38 -13.02
C TRP A 178 1.55 2.22 -13.66
#